data_AF-A0A958GRG7-F1
#
_entry.id   AF-A0A958GRG7-F1
#
_cell.length_a   1.000
_cell.length_b   1.000
_cell.length_c   1.000
_cell.angle_alpha   90.00
_cell.angle_beta   90.00
_cell.angle_gamma   90.00
#
_symmetry.space_group_name_H-M   'P 1'
#
loop_
_entity.id
_entity.type
_entity.pdbx_description
1 polymer ?
#
loop_
_entity_poly.entity_id
_entity_poly.type
_entity_poly.pdbx_seq_one_letter_code
_entity_poly.pdbx_strand_id
1 'polypeptide(L)'
;ALLSPTDPIAVLALLKDSKAPQALSTKIAGESLFNDGTGVVLFLVILQAIGSGNGIEPLHVLSLFLRETVGGTFLGLAFGYLAFRLLKSIDNYSVEALLTLALVTGGYSVAHLLHVSGPIAMVLAGLLIGNRGRLFAMSERTRENLDTFWILIDETLVAVLFVLLGMEVLVVPFEWVPFGVGLLAIPVVLAVRFISVGAPLNILRRYHEFGPNTAKIMTWGGLKGGISVALVLSLPASPIRDTLLLVTYVVVVFSVVVQGLTFPAFIRRFPPA
;
A
#
# COMPACT_ATOMS: atom_id res chain seq x y z
N ALA A 1 -5.45 6.84 9.64
CA ALA A 1 -4.61 7.17 8.47
C ALA A 1 -3.26 6.44 8.52
N LEU A 2 -2.40 6.72 9.50
CA LEU A 2 -1.04 6.14 9.63
C LEU A 2 -0.98 4.61 9.51
N LEU A 3 -1.83 3.90 10.25
CA LEU A 3 -1.90 2.43 10.27
C LEU A 3 -2.90 1.86 9.26
N SER A 4 -3.36 2.64 8.28
CA SER A 4 -4.24 2.14 7.21
C SER A 4 -3.49 1.27 6.22
N PRO A 5 -2.37 1.74 5.61
CA PRO A 5 -1.61 1.02 4.57
C PRO A 5 -1.21 -0.40 4.97
N THR A 6 -1.09 -1.27 3.97
CA THR A 6 -0.90 -2.71 4.16
C THR A 6 0.02 -3.26 3.11
N ASP A 7 0.88 -4.19 3.50
CA ASP A 7 1.86 -4.78 2.62
C ASP A 7 1.34 -6.08 2.03
N PRO A 8 0.90 -6.11 0.76
CA PRO A 8 0.43 -7.32 0.14
C PRO A 8 1.58 -8.25 -0.26
N ILE A 9 2.81 -7.76 -0.40
CA ILE A 9 3.91 -8.51 -1.02
C ILE A 9 4.30 -9.67 -0.11
N ALA A 10 4.50 -9.39 1.19
CA ALA A 10 4.78 -10.41 2.18
C ALA A 10 3.68 -11.49 2.25
N VAL A 11 2.42 -11.09 2.08
CA VAL A 11 1.25 -12.00 2.10
C VAL A 11 1.22 -12.86 0.84
N LEU A 12 1.43 -12.24 -0.32
CA LEU A 12 1.35 -12.90 -1.62
C LEU A 12 2.45 -13.94 -1.79
N ALA A 13 3.65 -13.67 -1.26
CA ALA A 13 4.72 -14.66 -1.17
C ALA A 13 4.27 -15.90 -0.37
N LEU A 14 3.69 -15.70 0.82
CA LEU A 14 3.18 -16.79 1.67
C LEU A 14 1.95 -17.51 1.08
N LEU A 15 1.14 -16.82 0.27
CA LEU A 15 -0.02 -17.39 -0.42
C LEU A 15 0.38 -18.32 -1.58
N LYS A 16 1.46 -17.99 -2.30
CA LYS A 16 2.00 -18.85 -3.36
C LYS A 16 2.39 -20.23 -2.81
N ASP A 17 2.96 -20.28 -1.62
CA ASP A 17 3.38 -21.53 -0.97
C ASP A 17 2.22 -22.36 -0.42
N SER A 18 1.04 -21.76 -0.22
CA SER A 18 -0.11 -22.39 0.43
C SER A 18 -1.23 -22.83 -0.53
N LYS A 19 -1.01 -22.80 -1.86
CA LYS A 19 -1.99 -23.18 -2.90
C LYS A 19 -3.32 -22.43 -2.80
N ALA A 20 -3.33 -21.22 -2.26
CA ALA A 20 -4.55 -20.44 -2.14
C ALA A 20 -5.12 -20.06 -3.53
N PRO A 21 -6.46 -19.92 -3.67
CA PRO A 21 -7.07 -19.54 -4.94
C PRO A 21 -6.54 -18.20 -5.45
N GLN A 22 -6.22 -18.12 -6.74
CA GLN A 22 -5.69 -16.89 -7.36
C GLN A 22 -6.62 -15.68 -7.20
N ALA A 23 -7.93 -15.92 -7.16
CA ALA A 23 -8.93 -14.89 -6.88
C ALA A 23 -8.75 -14.21 -5.50
N LEU A 24 -8.26 -14.92 -4.49
CA LEU A 24 -7.96 -14.35 -3.18
C LEU A 24 -6.72 -13.45 -3.25
N SER A 25 -5.66 -13.91 -3.92
CA SER A 25 -4.44 -13.13 -4.15
C SER A 25 -4.74 -11.83 -4.90
N THR A 26 -5.56 -11.87 -5.96
CA THR A 26 -5.99 -10.67 -6.68
C THR A 26 -6.79 -9.72 -5.80
N LYS A 27 -7.69 -10.24 -4.94
CA LYS A 27 -8.48 -9.40 -4.02
C LYS A 27 -7.60 -8.71 -2.97
N ILE A 28 -6.64 -9.42 -2.39
CA ILE A 28 -5.70 -8.86 -1.40
C ILE A 28 -4.79 -7.82 -2.06
N ALA A 29 -4.19 -8.15 -3.19
CA ALA A 29 -3.33 -7.22 -3.93
C ALA A 29 -4.09 -5.95 -4.33
N GLY A 30 -5.31 -6.09 -4.84
CA GLY A 30 -6.16 -4.96 -5.22
C GLY A 30 -6.55 -4.09 -4.03
N GLU A 31 -6.99 -4.68 -2.92
CA GLU A 31 -7.31 -3.92 -1.69
C GLU A 31 -6.12 -3.13 -1.19
N SER A 32 -4.95 -3.77 -1.08
CA SER A 32 -3.76 -3.12 -0.54
C SER A 32 -3.24 -1.99 -1.45
N LEU A 33 -3.27 -2.17 -2.77
CA LEU A 33 -2.82 -1.17 -3.73
C LEU A 33 -3.62 0.15 -3.63
N PHE A 34 -4.95 0.06 -3.50
CA PHE A 34 -5.80 1.24 -3.30
C PHE A 34 -5.75 1.76 -1.86
N ASN A 35 -5.63 0.88 -0.87
CA ASN A 35 -5.52 1.25 0.54
C ASN A 35 -4.24 2.04 0.83
N ASP A 36 -3.11 1.68 0.21
CA ASP A 36 -1.86 2.42 0.36
C ASP A 36 -2.01 3.85 -0.16
N GLY A 37 -2.55 4.00 -1.38
CA GLY A 37 -2.77 5.32 -1.97
C GLY A 37 -3.76 6.17 -1.18
N THR A 38 -4.90 5.60 -0.79
CA THR A 38 -5.92 6.33 -0.01
C THR A 38 -5.46 6.63 1.42
N GLY A 39 -4.67 5.74 2.04
CA GLY A 39 -4.07 5.95 3.36
C GLY A 39 -3.11 7.13 3.39
N VAL A 40 -2.27 7.26 2.36
CA VAL A 40 -1.37 8.42 2.18
C VAL A 40 -2.18 9.71 1.99
N VAL A 41 -3.20 9.71 1.12
CA VAL A 41 -4.08 10.88 0.92
C VAL A 41 -4.73 11.32 2.23
N LEU A 42 -5.37 10.39 2.95
CA LEU A 42 -6.00 10.70 4.24
C LEU A 42 -5.00 11.26 5.25
N PHE A 43 -3.76 10.76 5.26
CA PHE A 43 -2.71 11.29 6.10
C PHE A 43 -2.33 12.72 5.74
N LEU A 44 -2.08 13.01 4.46
CA LEU A 44 -1.70 14.34 3.98
C LEU A 44 -2.80 15.37 4.24
N VAL A 45 -4.07 15.00 4.02
CA VAL A 45 -5.22 15.88 4.29
C VAL A 45 -5.33 16.20 5.78
N ILE A 46 -5.18 15.20 6.66
CA ILE A 46 -5.19 15.42 8.12
C ILE A 46 -4.00 16.29 8.54
N LEU A 47 -2.81 16.03 8.01
CA LEU A 47 -1.61 16.81 8.33
C LEU A 47 -1.75 18.27 7.92
N GLN A 48 -2.27 18.54 6.72
CA GLN A 48 -2.56 19.90 6.25
C GLN A 48 -3.63 20.59 7.11
N ALA A 49 -4.69 19.87 7.50
CA ALA A 49 -5.74 20.41 8.36
C ALA A 49 -5.23 20.76 9.77
N ILE A 50 -4.29 19.98 10.32
CA ILE A 50 -3.65 20.30 11.60
C ILE A 50 -2.71 21.50 11.45
N GLY A 51 -1.93 21.55 10.37
CA GLY A 51 -0.95 22.62 10.12
C GLY A 51 -1.54 23.99 9.84
N SER A 52 -2.78 24.07 9.32
CA SER A 52 -3.44 25.34 8.98
C SER A 52 -4.04 26.09 10.16
N GLY A 53 -4.10 25.47 11.36
CA GLY A 53 -4.59 26.10 12.59
C GLY A 53 -6.08 26.46 12.63
N ASN A 54 -6.80 26.35 11.51
CA ASN A 54 -8.20 26.80 11.35
C ASN A 54 -9.25 25.75 11.73
N GLY A 55 -8.85 24.69 12.44
CA GLY A 55 -9.73 23.56 12.73
C GLY A 55 -10.02 22.69 11.50
N ILE A 56 -10.63 21.53 11.73
CA ILE A 56 -10.96 20.58 10.67
C ILE A 56 -12.31 20.99 10.08
N GLU A 57 -12.30 21.83 9.05
CA GLU A 57 -13.53 22.12 8.29
C GLU A 57 -13.87 20.93 7.38
N PRO A 58 -15.03 20.25 7.56
CA PRO A 58 -15.37 19.05 6.80
C PRO A 58 -15.40 19.27 5.28
N LEU A 59 -15.84 20.46 4.85
CA LEU A 59 -15.91 20.82 3.43
C LEU A 59 -14.50 20.97 2.83
N HIS A 60 -13.57 21.56 3.59
CA HIS A 60 -12.18 21.69 3.17
C HIS A 60 -11.51 20.32 3.04
N VAL A 61 -11.67 19.44 4.05
CA VAL A 61 -11.17 18.05 4.01
C VAL A 61 -11.72 17.28 2.81
N LEU A 62 -13.02 17.39 2.55
CA LEU A 62 -13.65 16.74 1.41
C LEU A 62 -13.11 17.27 0.08
N SER A 63 -12.93 18.59 -0.04
CA SER A 63 -12.39 19.20 -1.26
C SER A 63 -10.95 18.78 -1.53
N LEU A 64 -10.10 18.72 -0.50
CA LEU A 64 -8.72 18.23 -0.59
C LEU A 64 -8.69 16.76 -0.99
N PHE A 65 -9.49 15.92 -0.33
CA PHE A 65 -9.58 14.50 -0.64
C PHE A 65 -10.03 14.25 -2.09
N LEU A 66 -11.04 14.98 -2.56
CA LEU A 66 -11.50 14.89 -3.94
C LEU A 66 -10.43 15.37 -4.92
N ARG A 67 -9.76 16.49 -4.65
CA ARG A 67 -8.66 17.01 -5.48
C ARG A 67 -7.54 15.98 -5.58
N GLU A 68 -7.10 15.42 -4.47
CA GLU A 68 -6.00 14.45 -4.47
C GLU A 68 -6.36 13.15 -5.19
N THR A 69 -7.55 12.62 -4.94
CA THR A 69 -8.02 11.34 -5.50
C THR A 69 -8.35 11.46 -6.99
N VAL A 70 -9.16 12.46 -7.37
CA VAL A 70 -9.58 12.69 -8.76
C VAL A 70 -8.42 13.20 -9.59
N GLY A 71 -7.64 14.14 -9.07
CA GLY A 71 -6.44 14.66 -9.74
C GLY A 71 -5.38 13.57 -9.96
N GLY A 72 -5.13 12.74 -8.95
CA GLY A 72 -4.23 11.59 -9.07
C GLY A 72 -4.73 10.59 -10.12
N THR A 73 -6.03 10.30 -10.12
CA THR A 73 -6.69 9.43 -11.11
C THR A 73 -6.48 9.93 -12.54
N PHE A 74 -6.79 11.20 -12.82
CA PHE A 74 -6.62 11.78 -14.16
C PHE A 74 -5.16 11.80 -14.58
N LEU A 75 -4.26 12.23 -13.70
CA LEU A 75 -2.83 12.29 -14.00
C LEU A 75 -2.26 10.90 -14.30
N GLY A 76 -2.62 9.91 -13.48
CA GLY A 76 -2.21 8.52 -13.67
C GLY A 76 -2.68 7.93 -14.99
N LEU A 77 -3.93 8.17 -15.37
CA LEU A 77 -4.46 7.72 -16.67
C LEU A 77 -3.78 8.44 -17.84
N ALA A 78 -3.54 9.75 -17.73
CA ALA A 78 -2.89 10.54 -18.77
C ALA A 78 -1.44 10.07 -19.00
N PHE A 79 -0.66 9.94 -17.92
CA PHE A 79 0.73 9.48 -17.99
C PHE A 79 0.84 8.00 -18.34
N GLY A 80 -0.04 7.16 -17.83
CA GLY A 80 -0.13 5.75 -18.23
C GLY A 80 -0.42 5.62 -19.73
N TYR A 81 -1.34 6.43 -20.27
CA TYR A 81 -1.64 6.43 -21.70
C TYR A 81 -0.46 6.95 -22.55
N LEU A 82 0.22 8.01 -22.09
CA LEU A 82 1.43 8.51 -22.75
C LEU A 82 2.52 7.44 -22.78
N ALA A 83 2.82 6.83 -21.63
CA ALA A 83 3.78 5.75 -21.53
C ALA A 83 3.40 4.55 -22.41
N PHE A 84 2.12 4.17 -22.43
CA PHE A 84 1.62 3.13 -23.34
C PHE A 84 1.93 3.42 -24.81
N ARG A 85 1.72 4.67 -25.25
CA ARG A 85 2.01 5.09 -26.63
C ARG A 85 3.51 5.04 -26.94
N LEU A 86 4.36 5.43 -25.98
CA LEU A 86 5.81 5.38 -26.11
C LEU A 86 6.32 3.94 -26.15
N LEU A 87 5.86 3.09 -25.23
CA LEU A 87 6.22 1.67 -25.16
C LEU A 87 5.85 0.95 -26.45
N LYS A 88 4.68 1.25 -27.04
CA LYS A 88 4.27 0.66 -28.32
C LYS A 88 5.20 1.02 -29.49
N SER A 89 5.95 2.12 -29.40
CA SER A 89 6.85 2.57 -30.45
C SER A 89 8.28 2.04 -30.32
N ILE A 90 8.58 1.30 -29.25
CA ILE A 90 9.92 0.88 -28.87
C ILE A 90 9.95 -0.64 -28.79
N ASP A 91 11.02 -1.26 -29.28
CA ASP A 91 11.26 -2.70 -29.17
C ASP A 91 12.66 -2.94 -28.57
N ASN A 92 12.82 -2.48 -27.33
CA ASN A 92 14.08 -2.59 -26.59
C ASN A 92 13.81 -2.58 -25.08
N TYR A 93 14.04 -3.72 -24.43
CA TYR A 93 13.73 -3.91 -23.02
C TYR A 93 14.39 -2.88 -22.09
N SER A 94 15.62 -2.45 -22.37
CA SER A 94 16.34 -1.50 -21.52
C SER A 94 15.67 -0.12 -21.54
N VAL A 95 15.27 0.32 -22.73
CA VAL A 95 14.59 1.61 -22.91
C VAL A 95 13.20 1.56 -22.28
N GLU A 96 12.48 0.45 -22.46
CA GLU A 96 11.17 0.25 -21.86
C GLU A 96 11.23 0.23 -20.33
N ALA A 97 12.22 -0.44 -19.74
CA ALA A 97 12.44 -0.44 -18.29
C ALA A 97 12.69 0.99 -17.78
N LEU A 98 13.59 1.73 -18.43
CA LEU A 98 13.87 3.13 -18.09
C LEU A 98 12.63 4.02 -18.24
N LEU A 99 11.78 3.80 -19.25
CA LEU A 99 10.52 4.52 -19.41
C LEU A 99 9.55 4.24 -18.27
N THR A 100 9.41 2.98 -17.85
CA THR A 100 8.56 2.65 -16.70
C THR A 100 9.09 3.24 -15.40
N LEU A 101 10.42 3.28 -15.21
CA LEU A 101 11.04 3.92 -14.06
C LEU A 101 10.85 5.44 -14.08
N ALA A 102 11.01 6.07 -15.25
CA ALA A 102 10.77 7.50 -15.46
C ALA A 102 9.30 7.86 -15.24
N LEU A 103 8.38 6.99 -15.66
CA LEU A 103 6.95 7.16 -15.40
C LEU A 103 6.67 7.17 -13.89
N VAL A 104 7.24 6.23 -13.13
CA VAL A 104 7.01 6.16 -11.68
C VAL A 104 7.64 7.33 -10.95
N THR A 105 8.93 7.60 -11.19
CA THR A 105 9.68 8.65 -10.49
C THR A 105 9.27 10.05 -10.93
N GLY A 106 9.23 10.29 -12.24
CA GLY A 106 8.83 11.56 -12.84
C GLY A 106 7.34 11.84 -12.67
N GLY A 107 6.49 10.82 -12.85
CA GLY A 107 5.05 10.95 -12.66
C GLY A 107 4.68 11.28 -11.22
N TYR A 108 5.33 10.64 -10.25
CA TYR A 108 5.17 10.97 -8.83
C TYR A 108 5.63 12.40 -8.52
N SER A 109 6.77 12.83 -9.07
CA SER A 109 7.29 14.18 -8.86
C SER A 109 6.33 15.25 -9.39
N VAL A 110 5.75 15.04 -10.59
CA VAL A 110 4.73 15.94 -11.14
C VAL A 110 3.45 15.93 -10.30
N ALA A 111 3.02 14.76 -9.82
CA ALA A 111 1.86 14.66 -8.94
C ALA A 111 2.03 15.51 -7.67
N HIS A 112 3.23 15.47 -7.08
CA HIS A 112 3.57 16.29 -5.93
C HIS A 112 3.51 17.79 -6.24
N LEU A 113 4.04 18.23 -7.39
CA LEU A 113 3.97 19.63 -7.83
C LEU A 113 2.55 20.13 -8.07
N LEU A 114 1.65 19.25 -8.53
CA LEU A 114 0.24 19.57 -8.78
C LEU A 114 -0.62 19.49 -7.50
N HIS A 115 -0.03 19.06 -6.38
CA HIS A 115 -0.73 18.73 -5.14
C HIS A 115 -1.86 17.73 -5.37
N VAL A 116 -1.54 16.63 -6.04
CA VAL A 116 -2.43 15.49 -6.24
C VAL A 116 -1.76 14.20 -5.76
N SER A 117 -2.54 13.13 -5.58
CA SER A 117 -2.01 11.88 -5.04
C SER A 117 -1.06 11.18 -6.01
N GLY A 118 0.25 11.24 -5.71
CA GLY A 118 1.30 10.49 -6.41
C GLY A 118 1.05 8.98 -6.41
N PRO A 119 0.81 8.34 -5.24
CA PRO A 119 0.53 6.92 -5.19
C PRO A 119 -0.67 6.51 -6.07
N ILE A 120 -1.81 7.20 -5.97
CA ILE A 120 -2.99 6.87 -6.79
C ILE A 120 -2.70 7.05 -8.28
N ALA A 121 -1.97 8.11 -8.66
CA ALA A 121 -1.57 8.31 -10.04
C ALA A 121 -0.71 7.14 -10.56
N MET A 122 0.26 6.67 -9.78
CA MET A 122 1.14 5.58 -10.20
C MET A 122 0.40 4.23 -10.23
N VAL A 123 -0.55 4.00 -9.32
CA VAL A 123 -1.44 2.84 -9.36
C VAL A 123 -2.24 2.81 -10.65
N LEU A 124 -2.86 3.93 -11.04
CA LEU A 124 -3.67 3.96 -12.27
C LEU A 124 -2.82 3.85 -13.53
N ALA A 125 -1.64 4.49 -13.55
CA ALA A 125 -0.68 4.36 -14.64
C ALA A 125 -0.21 2.90 -14.78
N GLY A 126 0.14 2.26 -13.66
CA GLY A 126 0.55 0.86 -13.59
C GLY A 126 -0.55 -0.11 -14.01
N LEU A 127 -1.80 0.10 -13.59
CA LEU A 127 -2.94 -0.72 -14.02
C LEU A 127 -3.20 -0.61 -15.53
N LEU A 128 -3.06 0.59 -16.11
CA LEU A 128 -3.21 0.80 -17.56
C LEU A 128 -2.15 0.05 -18.35
N ILE A 129 -0.88 0.17 -17.95
CA ILE A 129 0.25 -0.51 -18.61
C ILE A 129 0.22 -2.02 -18.36
N GLY A 130 -0.04 -2.45 -17.13
CA GLY A 130 -0.11 -3.85 -16.73
C GLY A 130 -1.22 -4.63 -17.42
N ASN A 131 -2.33 -3.97 -17.77
CA ASN A 131 -3.42 -4.58 -18.51
C ASN A 131 -3.30 -4.36 -20.03
N ARG A 132 -3.60 -3.14 -20.52
CA ARG A 132 -3.63 -2.85 -21.95
C ARG A 132 -2.23 -2.71 -22.56
N GLY A 133 -1.26 -2.22 -21.80
CA GLY A 133 0.12 -2.08 -22.27
C GLY A 133 0.79 -3.40 -22.57
N ARG A 134 0.66 -4.38 -21.68
CA ARG A 134 1.16 -5.73 -21.94
C ARG A 134 0.52 -6.30 -23.19
N LEU A 135 -0.81 -6.33 -23.26
CA LEU A 135 -1.55 -6.99 -24.34
C LEU A 135 -1.30 -6.40 -25.74
N PHE A 136 -1.09 -5.09 -25.86
CA PHE A 136 -1.09 -4.41 -27.16
C PHE A 136 0.20 -3.65 -27.52
N ALA A 137 1.17 -3.54 -26.61
CA ALA A 137 2.38 -2.75 -26.83
C ALA A 137 3.71 -3.50 -26.64
N MET A 138 3.72 -4.70 -26.05
CA MET A 138 4.96 -5.41 -25.70
C MET A 138 5.05 -6.81 -26.31
N SER A 139 6.24 -7.20 -26.73
CA SER A 139 6.58 -8.59 -27.08
C SER A 139 6.64 -9.48 -25.83
N GLU A 140 6.51 -10.81 -25.98
CA GLU A 140 6.55 -11.74 -24.83
C GLU A 140 7.88 -11.64 -24.04
N ARG A 141 9.01 -11.58 -24.76
CA ARG A 141 10.35 -11.45 -24.13
C ARG A 141 10.49 -10.14 -23.35
N THR A 142 9.95 -9.05 -23.88
CA THR A 142 9.94 -7.76 -23.19
C THR A 142 9.10 -7.81 -21.92
N ARG A 143 7.93 -8.46 -21.94
CA ARG A 143 7.08 -8.62 -20.74
C ARG A 143 7.80 -9.37 -19.63
N GLU A 144 8.45 -10.49 -19.96
CA GLU A 144 9.22 -11.29 -18.99
C GLU A 144 10.39 -10.50 -18.37
N ASN A 145 11.11 -9.74 -19.20
CA ASN A 145 12.22 -8.90 -18.74
C ASN A 145 11.74 -7.76 -17.83
N LEU A 146 10.63 -7.09 -18.19
CA LEU A 146 10.04 -6.03 -17.36
C LEU A 146 9.49 -6.58 -16.05
N ASP A 147 8.87 -7.75 -16.07
CA ASP A 147 8.43 -8.43 -14.85
C ASP A 147 9.58 -8.74 -13.92
N THR A 148 10.64 -9.34 -14.46
CA THR A 148 11.85 -9.64 -13.69
C THR A 148 12.48 -8.36 -13.13
N PHE A 149 12.56 -7.30 -13.93
CA PHE A 149 13.07 -6.01 -13.50
C PHE A 149 12.26 -5.44 -12.32
N TRP A 150 10.93 -5.40 -12.43
CA TRP A 150 10.09 -4.87 -11.35
C TRP A 150 10.08 -5.75 -10.10
N ILE A 151 10.16 -7.08 -10.24
CA ILE A 151 10.34 -7.98 -9.09
C ILE A 151 11.66 -7.67 -8.37
N LEU A 152 12.77 -7.52 -9.10
CA LEU A 152 14.06 -7.20 -8.48
C LEU A 152 14.05 -5.84 -7.79
N ILE A 153 13.43 -4.83 -8.40
CA ILE A 153 13.27 -3.50 -7.79
C ILE A 153 12.42 -3.59 -6.52
N ASP A 154 11.29 -4.30 -6.58
CA ASP A 154 10.39 -4.50 -5.46
C ASP A 154 11.10 -5.19 -4.28
N GLU A 155 11.73 -6.34 -4.53
CA GLU A 155 12.49 -7.09 -3.52
C GLU A 155 13.64 -6.26 -2.92
N THR A 156 14.35 -5.49 -3.75
CA THR A 156 15.45 -4.63 -3.29
C THR A 156 14.94 -3.50 -2.41
N LEU A 157 13.89 -2.78 -2.83
CA LEU A 157 13.32 -1.67 -2.06
C LEU A 157 12.71 -2.15 -0.75
N VAL A 158 12.04 -3.30 -0.74
CA VAL A 158 11.51 -3.93 0.47
C VAL A 158 12.65 -4.31 1.42
N ALA A 159 13.73 -4.92 0.92
CA ALA A 159 14.90 -5.25 1.74
C ALA A 159 15.54 -4.00 2.37
N VAL A 160 15.74 -2.93 1.57
CA VAL A 160 16.25 -1.65 2.07
C VAL A 160 15.31 -1.07 3.13
N LEU A 161 13.99 -1.08 2.88
CA LEU A 161 13.00 -0.60 3.83
C LEU A 161 13.05 -1.35 5.16
N PHE A 162 13.23 -2.67 5.15
CA PHE A 162 13.39 -3.46 6.37
C PHE A 162 14.70 -3.19 7.11
N VAL A 163 15.80 -2.96 6.39
CA VAL A 163 17.07 -2.55 7.00
C VAL A 163 16.92 -1.18 7.66
N LEU A 164 16.33 -0.20 6.97
CA LEU A 164 16.06 1.13 7.53
C LEU A 164 15.14 1.05 8.75
N LEU A 165 14.07 0.26 8.66
CA LEU A 165 13.15 -0.01 9.77
C LEU A 165 13.91 -0.57 10.99
N GLY A 166 14.78 -1.56 10.78
CA GLY A 166 15.57 -2.19 11.84
C GLY A 166 16.59 -1.25 12.47
N MET A 167 17.21 -0.37 11.69
CA MET A 167 18.12 0.66 12.24
C MET A 167 17.37 1.71 13.06
N GLU A 168 16.19 2.14 12.61
CA GLU A 168 15.41 3.16 13.30
C GLU A 168 15.09 2.75 14.75
N VAL A 169 14.79 1.46 15.00
CA VAL A 169 14.54 0.93 16.35
C VAL A 169 15.63 1.25 17.35
N LEU A 170 16.88 1.20 16.88
CA LEU A 170 18.04 1.34 17.76
C LEU A 170 18.18 2.77 18.28
N VAL A 171 17.58 3.73 17.58
CA VAL A 171 17.68 5.17 17.88
C VAL A 171 16.40 5.70 18.53
N VAL A 172 15.27 5.00 18.38
CA VAL A 172 13.99 5.41 18.97
C VAL A 172 14.04 5.30 20.49
N PRO A 173 13.76 6.39 21.24
CA PRO A 173 13.75 6.35 22.68
C PRO A 173 12.67 5.39 23.17
N PHE A 174 13.07 4.39 23.94
CA PHE A 174 12.14 3.44 24.52
C PHE A 174 11.47 4.05 25.75
N GLU A 175 10.15 4.18 25.69
CA GLU A 175 9.33 4.61 26.82
C GLU A 175 8.21 3.60 27.09
N TRP A 176 7.97 3.30 28.36
CA TRP A 176 6.99 2.30 28.78
C TRP A 176 5.55 2.66 28.39
N VAL A 177 5.20 3.95 28.46
CA VAL A 177 3.82 4.40 28.18
C VAL A 177 3.49 4.25 26.68
N PRO A 178 4.25 4.82 25.73
CA PRO A 178 3.99 4.61 24.30
C PRO A 178 4.11 3.15 23.88
N PHE A 179 5.01 2.37 24.50
CA PHE A 179 5.10 0.93 24.26
C PHE A 179 3.80 0.21 24.67
N GLY A 180 3.27 0.50 25.86
CA GLY A 180 1.99 -0.05 26.33
C GLY A 180 0.81 0.36 25.44
N VAL A 181 0.80 1.61 24.97
CA VAL A 181 -0.20 2.09 23.98
C VAL A 181 -0.07 1.32 22.66
N GLY A 182 1.15 1.06 22.19
CA GLY A 182 1.41 0.23 21.01
C GLY A 182 0.86 -1.20 21.15
N LEU A 183 1.06 -1.81 22.31
CA LEU A 183 0.54 -3.15 22.60
C LEU A 183 -0.99 -3.19 22.60
N LEU A 184 -1.65 -2.16 23.16
CA LEU A 184 -3.10 -2.00 23.12
C LEU A 184 -3.62 -1.63 21.71
N ALA A 185 -2.81 -0.97 20.90
CA ALA A 185 -3.18 -0.62 19.53
C ALA A 185 -3.30 -1.87 18.63
N ILE A 186 -2.55 -2.94 18.88
CA ILE A 186 -2.61 -4.19 18.11
C ILE A 186 -4.04 -4.78 18.04
N PRO A 187 -4.70 -5.13 19.17
CA PRO A 187 -6.05 -5.69 19.10
C PRO A 187 -7.06 -4.69 18.53
N VAL A 188 -6.88 -3.39 18.78
CA VAL A 188 -7.75 -2.34 18.21
C VAL A 188 -7.63 -2.30 16.69
N VAL A 189 -6.42 -2.27 16.15
CA VAL A 189 -6.17 -2.25 14.70
C VAL A 189 -6.72 -3.51 14.02
N LEU A 190 -6.54 -4.68 14.64
CA LEU A 190 -7.09 -5.93 14.13
C LEU A 190 -8.63 -5.94 14.16
N ALA A 191 -9.24 -5.46 15.23
CA ALA A 191 -10.70 -5.37 15.34
C ALA A 191 -11.28 -4.38 14.33
N VAL A 192 -10.69 -3.19 14.21
CA VAL A 192 -11.08 -2.18 13.21
C VAL A 192 -10.96 -2.77 11.81
N ARG A 193 -9.88 -3.50 11.50
CA ARG A 193 -9.71 -4.16 10.21
C ARG A 193 -10.75 -5.25 9.96
N PHE A 194 -11.06 -6.06 10.96
CA PHE A 194 -12.09 -7.09 10.84
C PHE A 194 -13.45 -6.48 10.51
N ILE A 195 -13.79 -5.35 11.13
CA ILE A 195 -15.03 -4.62 10.87
C ILE A 195 -14.97 -3.96 9.48
N SER A 196 -13.88 -3.27 9.14
CA SER A 196 -13.75 -2.52 7.88
C SER A 196 -13.72 -3.41 6.65
N VAL A 197 -13.19 -4.63 6.77
CA VAL A 197 -13.20 -5.64 5.69
C VAL A 197 -14.48 -6.48 5.74
N GLY A 198 -14.92 -6.87 6.94
CA GLY A 198 -16.09 -7.73 7.13
C GLY A 198 -17.42 -7.07 6.76
N ALA A 199 -17.59 -5.78 7.06
CA ALA A 199 -18.83 -5.06 6.74
C ALA A 199 -19.07 -4.94 5.22
N PRO A 200 -18.13 -4.46 4.39
CA PRO A 200 -18.29 -4.46 2.94
C PRO A 200 -18.50 -5.87 2.37
N LEU A 201 -17.73 -6.86 2.82
CA LEU A 201 -17.88 -8.25 2.34
C LEU A 201 -19.27 -8.81 2.65
N ASN A 202 -19.84 -8.53 3.83
CA ASN A 202 -21.20 -8.96 4.17
C ASN A 202 -22.27 -8.28 3.30
N ILE A 203 -22.07 -7.02 2.90
CA ILE A 203 -22.98 -6.33 1.97
C ILE A 203 -22.85 -6.93 0.56
N LEU A 204 -21.61 -7.11 0.09
CA LEU A 204 -21.29 -7.66 -1.23
C LEU A 204 -21.65 -9.14 -1.37
N ARG A 205 -21.75 -9.90 -0.27
CA ARG A 205 -22.23 -11.29 -0.23
C ARG A 205 -23.61 -11.48 -0.86
N ARG A 206 -24.43 -10.42 -0.92
CA ARG A 206 -25.71 -10.43 -1.63
C ARG A 206 -25.56 -10.54 -3.15
N TYR A 207 -24.41 -10.15 -3.70
CA TYR A 207 -24.16 -10.05 -5.14
C TYR A 207 -23.05 -10.99 -5.63
N HIS A 208 -22.18 -11.49 -4.75
CA HIS A 208 -21.06 -12.36 -5.09
C HIS A 208 -20.86 -13.43 -4.01
N GLU A 209 -20.44 -14.62 -4.42
CA GLU A 209 -20.08 -15.69 -3.49
C GLU A 209 -18.68 -15.43 -2.90
N PHE A 210 -18.62 -15.42 -1.57
CA PHE A 210 -17.37 -15.32 -0.82
C PHE A 210 -17.26 -16.50 0.14
N GLY A 211 -16.10 -17.17 0.11
CA GLY A 211 -15.79 -18.26 1.03
C GLY A 211 -15.94 -17.81 2.49
N PRO A 212 -16.35 -18.71 3.41
CA PRO A 212 -16.73 -18.37 4.78
C PRO A 212 -15.60 -17.72 5.59
N ASN A 213 -14.35 -18.00 5.24
CA ASN A 213 -13.16 -17.49 5.93
C ASN A 213 -12.53 -16.27 5.25
N THR A 214 -13.08 -15.77 4.14
CA THR A 214 -12.46 -14.68 3.35
C THR A 214 -12.15 -13.45 4.21
N ALA A 215 -13.11 -12.98 5.02
CA ALA A 215 -12.90 -11.83 5.89
C ALA A 215 -11.76 -12.06 6.90
N LYS A 216 -11.73 -13.25 7.52
CA LYS A 216 -10.68 -13.63 8.48
C LYS A 216 -9.30 -13.66 7.83
N ILE A 217 -9.20 -14.25 6.64
CA ILE A 217 -7.93 -14.36 5.91
C ILE A 217 -7.46 -12.98 5.44
N MET A 218 -8.36 -12.12 4.93
CA MET A 218 -8.02 -10.76 4.54
C MET A 218 -7.65 -9.87 5.74
N THR A 219 -8.24 -10.09 6.91
CA THR A 219 -7.83 -9.39 8.14
C THR A 219 -6.46 -9.87 8.63
N TRP A 220 -6.24 -11.18 8.71
CA TRP A 220 -5.00 -11.75 9.25
C TRP A 220 -3.82 -11.60 8.30
N GLY A 221 -4.07 -11.78 7.00
CA GLY A 221 -3.13 -11.48 5.91
C GLY A 221 -3.01 -9.98 5.63
N GLY A 222 -3.52 -9.15 6.52
CA GLY A 222 -3.44 -7.72 6.42
C GLY A 222 -2.15 -7.15 7.00
N LEU A 223 -1.00 -7.59 6.49
CA LEU A 223 0.30 -7.20 7.03
C LEU A 223 0.50 -5.68 6.98
N LYS A 224 1.12 -5.10 8.01
CA LYS A 224 1.47 -3.69 8.06
C LYS A 224 2.88 -3.51 7.54
N GLY A 225 3.04 -2.63 6.54
CA GLY A 225 4.32 -2.37 5.88
C GLY A 225 5.05 -1.16 6.42
N GLY A 226 6.24 -0.90 5.86
CA GLY A 226 7.07 0.25 6.23
C GLY A 226 6.51 1.61 5.80
N ILE A 227 5.49 1.65 4.94
CA ILE A 227 4.80 2.91 4.57
C ILE A 227 4.24 3.59 5.83
N SER A 228 3.67 2.84 6.78
CA SER A 228 3.17 3.40 8.03
C SER A 228 4.26 4.11 8.84
N VAL A 229 5.47 3.54 8.89
CA VAL A 229 6.63 4.15 9.57
C VAL A 229 7.11 5.39 8.81
N ALA A 230 7.22 5.31 7.48
CA ALA A 230 7.60 6.43 6.64
C ALA A 230 6.66 7.64 6.81
N LEU A 231 5.35 7.40 6.93
CA LEU A 231 4.37 8.46 7.18
C LEU A 231 4.58 9.12 8.55
N VAL A 232 4.92 8.36 9.60
CA VAL A 232 5.25 8.97 10.90
C VAL A 232 6.54 9.78 10.83
N LEU A 233 7.57 9.27 10.15
CA LEU A 233 8.85 9.97 9.96
C LEU A 233 8.71 11.28 9.17
N SER A 234 7.68 11.39 8.33
CA SER A 234 7.36 12.63 7.62
C SER A 234 6.83 13.76 8.51
N LEU A 235 6.44 13.44 9.76
CA LEU A 235 5.99 14.44 10.72
C LEU A 235 7.17 15.29 11.24
N PRO A 236 6.93 16.58 11.54
CA PRO A 236 7.93 17.43 12.19
C PRO A 236 8.45 16.82 13.50
N ALA A 237 9.73 17.02 13.78
CA ALA A 237 10.35 16.54 15.01
C ALA A 237 9.62 17.08 16.24
N SER A 238 9.06 16.18 17.05
CA SER A 238 8.31 16.49 18.25
C SER A 238 8.21 15.26 19.16
N PRO A 239 8.00 15.41 20.48
CA PRO A 239 7.77 14.28 21.38
C PRO A 239 6.56 13.41 20.97
N ILE A 240 5.57 14.02 20.32
CA ILE A 240 4.40 13.33 19.76
C ILE A 240 4.81 12.43 18.60
N ARG A 241 5.70 12.89 17.72
CA ARG A 241 6.24 12.06 16.64
C ARG A 241 6.91 10.83 17.20
N ASP A 242 7.78 10.98 18.20
CA ASP A 242 8.54 9.86 18.76
C ASP A 242 7.61 8.85 19.46
N THR A 243 6.56 9.34 20.14
CA THR A 243 5.46 8.52 20.68
C THR A 243 4.72 7.75 19.58
N LEU A 244 4.29 8.43 18.51
CA LEU A 244 3.59 7.81 17.38
C LEU A 244 4.48 6.82 16.63
N LEU A 245 5.78 7.08 16.60
CA LEU A 245 6.76 6.22 15.95
C LEU A 245 6.87 4.93 16.73
N LEU A 246 7.07 4.97 18.05
CA LEU A 246 7.13 3.76 18.88
C LEU A 246 5.83 2.95 18.82
N VAL A 247 4.66 3.60 18.90
CA VAL A 247 3.35 2.94 18.75
C VAL A 247 3.22 2.25 17.39
N THR A 248 3.55 2.97 16.32
CA THR A 248 3.48 2.45 14.94
C THR A 248 4.44 1.29 14.76
N TYR A 249 5.63 1.39 15.35
CA TYR A 249 6.67 0.38 15.29
C TYR A 249 6.23 -0.93 15.95
N VAL A 250 5.66 -0.87 17.16
CA VAL A 250 5.11 -2.03 17.86
C VAL A 250 4.06 -2.76 17.00
N VAL A 251 3.16 -2.01 16.35
CA VAL A 251 2.14 -2.58 15.47
C VAL A 251 2.74 -3.21 14.21
N VAL A 252 3.71 -2.55 13.56
CA VAL A 252 4.38 -3.06 12.36
C VAL A 252 5.18 -4.32 12.67
N VAL A 253 5.98 -4.34 13.74
CA VAL A 253 6.75 -5.53 14.13
C VAL A 253 5.83 -6.68 14.51
N PHE A 254 4.78 -6.43 15.29
CA PHE A 254 3.79 -7.46 15.56
C PHE A 254 3.22 -8.02 14.26
N SER A 255 2.88 -7.16 13.31
CA SER A 255 2.31 -7.60 12.04
C SER A 255 3.30 -8.46 11.25
N VAL A 256 4.51 -7.96 10.99
CA VAL A 256 5.51 -8.67 10.19
C VAL A 256 5.95 -9.98 10.85
N VAL A 257 6.25 -9.95 12.15
CA VAL A 257 6.76 -11.13 12.87
C VAL A 257 5.63 -12.09 13.24
N VAL A 258 4.61 -11.62 13.95
CA VAL A 258 3.55 -12.49 14.47
C VAL A 258 2.56 -12.84 13.37
N GLN A 259 1.96 -11.86 12.68
CA GLN A 259 1.00 -12.20 11.62
C GLN A 259 1.71 -12.90 10.46
N GLY A 260 2.90 -12.45 10.05
CA GLY A 260 3.65 -13.05 8.95
C GLY A 260 3.99 -14.53 9.19
N LEU A 261 4.59 -14.86 10.33
CA LEU A 261 4.96 -16.25 10.66
C LEU A 261 3.74 -17.15 10.92
N THR A 262 2.66 -16.60 11.46
CA THR A 262 1.45 -17.39 11.78
C THR A 262 0.49 -17.53 10.60
N PHE A 263 0.61 -16.70 9.56
CA PHE A 263 -0.31 -16.66 8.44
C PHE A 263 -0.42 -17.98 7.66
N PRO A 264 0.68 -18.71 7.36
CA PRO A 264 0.58 -20.02 6.70
C PRO A 264 -0.20 -21.05 7.54
N ALA A 265 0.03 -21.08 8.85
CA ALA A 265 -0.71 -21.95 9.77
C ALA A 265 -2.19 -21.52 9.86
N PHE A 266 -2.45 -20.21 9.85
CA PHE A 266 -3.80 -19.64 9.87
C PHE A 266 -4.62 -20.06 8.64
N ILE A 267 -4.05 -19.98 7.44
CA ILE A 267 -4.72 -20.42 6.20
C ILE A 267 -5.03 -21.91 6.24
N ARG A 268 -4.09 -22.74 6.71
CA ARG A 268 -4.32 -24.19 6.86
C ARG A 268 -5.48 -24.49 7.83
N ARG A 269 -5.62 -23.69 8.88
CA ARG A 269 -6.72 -23.83 9.86
C ARG A 269 -8.05 -23.29 9.34
N PHE A 270 -8.01 -22.24 8.54
CA PHE A 270 -9.16 -21.55 7.96
C PHE A 270 -9.03 -21.50 6.43
N PRO A 271 -9.30 -22.63 5.74
CA PRO A 271 -9.16 -22.66 4.29
C PRO A 271 -10.13 -21.67 3.61
N PRO A 272 -9.70 -21.04 2.50
CA PRO A 272 -10.50 -20.06 1.76
C PRO A 272 -11.73 -20.69 1.08
N ALA A 273 -11.62 -21.95 0.67
CA ALA A 273 -12.69 -22.88 0.26
C ALA A 273 -12.10 -24.30 0.31
#